data_AF-A0A498IUR4-F1
#
_entry.id   AF-A0A498IUR4-F1
#
_cell.length_a   1.000
_cell.length_b   1.000
_cell.length_c   1.000
_cell.angle_alpha   90.00
_cell.angle_beta   90.00
_cell.angle_gamma   90.00
#
_symmetry.space_group_name_H-M   'P 1'
#
loop_
_entity.id
_entity.type
_entity.pdbx_description
1 polymer ?
#
loop_
_entity_poly.entity_id
_entity_poly.type
_entity_poly.pdbx_seq_one_letter_code
_entity_poly.pdbx_strand_id
1 'polypeptide(L)'
;MNASSTFNFPNLAPVRRTSHANPQPIPKPLIAASSSVPEPGSDPPARKIKGSPQLARWSRARAIRSGRKLDRAGQRTQFLEPNPPLHPSDGVSLDPHDSTSSGSDGSDDDAEMTAGKSIYMVSDGTGWTVEHSVNAALGQFEHCLVDRGCAVNTHLFSGIDDVERLMEIVKQAAKEGAMLVYTLADPSMADSARQACTHWGIPTTDMLGPITEGIATHLGVLPSGLPRGAPGRSFPLTDEYFRRIEAIEFSIKQDDGALPQNLHKADIVLAGVSRTGKTPLSIYLAQKGYKVANVPIVFGVQLPKTLFEVDPEKVFGLTINPLVLQTVRTARAKTLGFSEGMKSNYSEMVHVRQELEFARRILAQNPVWPVIEVTGKAIEETAAVVLRLYHDRKHKCSMPRISKRY
;
A
#
# COMPACT_ATOMS: atom_id res chain seq x y z
N MET A 1 -0.09 70.93 -11.79
CA MET A 1 -0.64 72.22 -11.32
C MET A 1 -0.89 72.10 -9.81
N ASN A 2 -0.18 72.95 -9.05
CA ASN A 2 -0.39 73.50 -7.70
C ASN A 2 -1.25 72.69 -6.69
N ALA A 3 -0.75 72.18 -5.56
CA ALA A 3 0.00 72.75 -4.41
C ALA A 3 -0.87 73.34 -3.28
N SER A 4 -0.42 73.04 -2.03
CA SER A 4 -0.64 73.74 -0.75
C SER A 4 -1.79 73.23 0.14
N SER A 5 -1.66 72.98 1.46
CA SER A 5 -0.64 73.40 2.44
C SER A 5 -0.74 72.68 3.82
N THR A 6 0.42 72.21 4.31
CA THR A 6 1.04 72.30 5.67
C THR A 6 0.25 72.13 6.98
N PHE A 7 0.80 71.36 7.95
CA PHE A 7 1.45 71.89 9.17
C PHE A 7 2.34 70.83 9.88
N ASN A 8 3.28 71.33 10.67
CA ASN A 8 4.59 70.79 11.06
C ASN A 8 4.64 70.24 12.52
N PHE A 9 5.63 69.39 12.80
CA PHE A 9 6.01 68.81 14.11
C PHE A 9 6.61 69.81 15.13
N PRO A 10 6.91 69.36 16.37
CA PRO A 10 8.32 69.39 16.76
C PRO A 10 8.89 68.11 17.41
N ASN A 11 10.13 67.85 16.97
CA ASN A 11 11.24 67.02 17.47
C ASN A 11 11.51 66.98 18.99
N LEU A 12 12.06 65.85 19.48
CA LEU A 12 13.49 65.73 19.89
C LEU A 12 13.86 64.30 20.36
N ALA A 13 15.01 63.82 19.90
CA ALA A 13 15.65 62.50 20.14
C ALA A 13 16.75 62.62 21.24
N PRO A 14 17.81 61.75 21.37
CA PRO A 14 18.10 60.36 20.95
C PRO A 14 18.80 59.52 22.09
N VAL A 15 19.49 58.41 21.73
CA VAL A 15 20.67 57.73 22.41
C VAL A 15 20.32 56.44 23.19
N ARG A 16 21.01 55.26 23.16
CA ARG A 16 22.25 54.71 22.54
C ARG A 16 22.17 53.17 22.49
N ARG A 17 22.97 52.54 21.62
CA ARG A 17 23.37 51.11 21.63
C ARG A 17 24.51 50.82 22.61
N THR A 18 24.52 49.59 23.18
CA THR A 18 25.65 48.65 23.51
C THR A 18 25.10 47.63 24.54
N SER A 19 25.50 46.37 24.73
CA SER A 19 26.35 45.35 24.10
C SER A 19 26.17 44.04 24.93
N HIS A 20 26.50 42.89 24.36
CA HIS A 20 26.49 41.50 24.90
C HIS A 20 26.65 41.26 26.42
N ALA A 21 25.88 40.28 26.94
CA ALA A 21 26.32 39.32 27.98
C ALA A 21 25.42 38.06 28.05
N ASN A 22 26.04 36.89 28.18
CA ASN A 22 25.48 35.54 28.37
C ASN A 22 24.45 35.42 29.53
N PRO A 23 23.44 34.53 29.43
CA PRO A 23 22.75 34.01 30.60
C PRO A 23 23.42 32.73 31.15
N GLN A 24 23.88 32.83 32.41
CA GLN A 24 24.33 31.72 33.27
C GLN A 24 23.14 30.82 33.72
N PRO A 25 23.39 29.57 34.13
CA PRO A 25 22.39 28.52 34.25
C PRO A 25 21.63 28.50 35.60
N ILE A 26 20.40 28.01 35.54
CA ILE A 26 19.49 27.80 36.68
C ILE A 26 19.97 26.60 37.53
N PRO A 27 19.95 26.68 38.88
CA PRO A 27 20.52 25.64 39.76
C PRO A 27 19.61 24.40 39.93
N LYS A 28 20.23 23.22 39.99
CA LYS A 28 19.61 21.93 40.34
C LYS A 28 19.42 21.78 41.86
N PRO A 29 18.41 21.04 42.34
CA PRO A 29 18.34 20.60 43.73
C PRO A 29 19.28 19.41 44.00
N LEU A 30 19.85 19.37 45.20
CA LEU A 30 20.75 18.34 45.73
C LEU A 30 20.04 16.99 45.94
N ILE A 31 20.69 15.90 45.50
CA ILE A 31 20.39 14.52 45.87
C ILE A 31 21.44 14.08 46.90
N ALA A 32 20.97 13.61 48.06
CA ALA A 32 21.80 12.98 49.08
C ALA A 32 22.13 11.52 48.69
N ALA A 33 23.35 11.09 49.02
CA ALA A 33 23.95 9.85 48.61
C ALA A 33 23.75 8.69 49.62
N SER A 34 23.45 7.50 49.09
CA SER A 34 23.87 6.15 49.52
C SER A 34 23.07 5.15 48.64
N SER A 35 23.50 3.98 48.18
CA SER A 35 24.68 3.12 48.34
C SER A 35 24.59 2.02 47.26
N SER A 36 25.75 1.61 46.72
CA SER A 36 26.13 0.28 46.20
C SER A 36 25.12 -0.59 45.40
N VAL A 37 25.50 -0.89 44.16
CA VAL A 37 25.02 -2.00 43.31
C VAL A 37 25.57 -3.35 43.83
N PRO A 38 24.76 -4.43 43.78
CA PRO A 38 25.17 -5.60 42.98
C PRO A 38 24.04 -6.20 42.11
N GLU A 39 24.46 -6.96 41.08
CA GLU A 39 23.68 -7.54 39.97
C GLU A 39 22.53 -8.52 40.35
N PRO A 40 21.53 -8.73 39.46
CA PRO A 40 20.39 -9.61 39.73
C PRO A 40 20.65 -11.08 39.37
N GLY A 41 20.48 -11.96 40.34
CA GLY A 41 20.36 -13.41 40.17
C GLY A 41 18.90 -13.86 40.06
N SER A 42 18.64 -14.68 39.03
CA SER A 42 17.61 -15.73 38.89
C SER A 42 16.22 -15.57 39.55
N ASP A 43 15.20 -15.31 38.72
CA ASP A 43 13.79 -15.59 39.01
C ASP A 43 13.42 -17.08 38.80
N PRO A 44 12.43 -17.63 39.53
CA PRO A 44 12.06 -19.05 39.53
C PRO A 44 11.28 -19.48 38.27
N PRO A 45 11.26 -20.80 37.91
CA PRO A 45 10.69 -21.25 36.64
C PRO A 45 9.16 -21.11 36.60
N ALA A 46 8.69 -20.38 35.60
CA ALA A 46 7.28 -20.22 35.27
C ALA A 46 6.58 -21.58 35.03
N ARG A 47 5.45 -21.79 35.72
CA ARG A 47 4.53 -22.92 35.50
C ARG A 47 4.05 -22.91 34.04
N LYS A 48 4.29 -24.02 33.31
CA LYS A 48 3.76 -24.25 31.97
C LYS A 48 2.23 -24.37 32.02
N ILE A 49 1.53 -23.32 31.60
CA ILE A 49 0.09 -23.35 31.35
C ILE A 49 -0.14 -24.19 30.08
N LYS A 50 -0.80 -25.34 30.22
CA LYS A 50 -1.26 -26.16 29.08
C LYS A 50 -2.28 -25.34 28.27
N GLY A 51 -1.91 -24.95 27.05
CA GLY A 51 -2.79 -24.21 26.14
C GLY A 51 -4.02 -25.03 25.74
N SER A 52 -5.17 -24.37 25.63
CA SER A 52 -6.43 -24.97 25.19
C SER A 52 -6.31 -25.65 23.80
N PRO A 53 -6.92 -26.84 23.60
CA PRO A 53 -6.92 -27.52 22.30
C PRO A 53 -7.56 -26.69 21.16
N GLN A 54 -8.38 -25.68 21.49
CA GLN A 54 -8.92 -24.73 20.51
C GLN A 54 -7.85 -23.76 19.98
N LEU A 55 -6.97 -23.26 20.86
CA LEU A 55 -5.84 -22.41 20.48
C LEU A 55 -4.82 -23.18 19.63
N ALA A 56 -4.69 -24.49 19.86
CA ALA A 56 -3.85 -25.39 19.07
C ALA A 56 -4.42 -25.72 17.68
N ARG A 57 -5.75 -25.59 17.49
CA ARG A 57 -6.37 -25.68 16.16
C ARG A 57 -6.21 -24.38 15.38
N TRP A 58 -6.36 -23.23 16.06
CA TRP A 58 -6.07 -21.92 15.46
C TRP A 58 -4.59 -21.78 15.11
N SER A 59 -3.67 -22.32 15.91
CA SER A 59 -2.24 -22.34 15.60
C SER A 59 -1.88 -23.23 14.40
N ARG A 60 -2.54 -24.38 14.24
CA ARG A 60 -2.36 -25.23 13.04
C ARG A 60 -2.89 -24.55 11.78
N ALA A 61 -4.04 -23.88 11.88
CA ALA A 61 -4.52 -23.03 10.81
C ALA A 61 -3.54 -21.87 10.50
N ARG A 62 -2.89 -21.28 11.52
CA ARG A 62 -1.82 -20.27 11.35
C ARG A 62 -0.58 -20.80 10.61
N ALA A 63 -0.08 -21.99 10.94
CA ALA A 63 1.11 -22.56 10.29
C ALA A 63 0.89 -22.81 8.79
N ILE A 64 -0.32 -23.26 8.43
CA ILE A 64 -0.74 -23.44 7.03
C ILE A 64 -0.90 -22.08 6.31
N ARG A 65 -1.19 -21.00 7.05
CA ARG A 65 -1.31 -19.63 6.51
C ARG A 65 0.04 -18.94 6.32
N SER A 66 1.03 -19.14 7.21
CA SER A 66 2.32 -18.42 7.18
C SER A 66 3.44 -19.10 6.37
N GLY A 67 3.22 -20.30 5.84
CA GLY A 67 4.22 -21.01 5.03
C GLY A 67 5.45 -21.50 5.81
N ARG A 68 5.39 -21.56 7.15
CA ARG A 68 6.46 -22.16 7.95
C ARG A 68 6.30 -23.67 8.03
N LYS A 69 7.38 -24.41 7.72
CA LYS A 69 7.47 -25.86 7.94
C LYS A 69 7.26 -26.17 9.43
N LEU A 70 6.41 -27.16 9.71
CA LEU A 70 6.29 -27.76 11.03
C LEU A 70 7.44 -28.76 11.19
N ASP A 71 8.49 -28.38 11.90
CA ASP A 71 9.53 -29.34 12.29
C ASP A 71 8.93 -30.33 13.30
N ARG A 72 8.92 -31.59 12.88
CA ARG A 72 8.48 -32.71 13.70
C ARG A 72 9.65 -33.09 14.61
N ALA A 73 9.52 -32.80 15.90
CA ALA A 73 10.46 -33.27 16.91
C ALA A 73 10.47 -34.81 16.94
N GLY A 74 11.65 -35.42 16.73
CA GLY A 74 11.82 -36.86 16.77
C GLY A 74 13.27 -37.32 16.55
N GLN A 75 13.99 -37.42 17.66
CA GLN A 75 15.13 -38.30 17.95
C GLN A 75 16.49 -38.09 17.26
N ARG A 76 17.48 -38.09 18.15
CA ARG A 76 18.90 -37.77 18.00
C ARG A 76 19.67 -39.08 18.18
N THR A 77 20.53 -39.45 17.24
CA THR A 77 21.70 -40.29 17.55
C THR A 77 22.83 -39.94 16.59
N GLN A 78 23.99 -39.71 17.20
CA GLN A 78 25.27 -39.28 16.64
C GLN A 78 25.94 -40.39 15.82
N PHE A 79 26.79 -40.04 14.84
CA PHE A 79 28.18 -40.53 14.72
C PHE A 79 28.98 -39.67 13.70
N LEU A 80 30.28 -39.55 13.95
CA LEU A 80 31.29 -38.67 13.35
C LEU A 80 32.06 -39.32 12.18
N GLU A 81 32.36 -38.52 11.14
CA GLU A 81 33.58 -38.41 10.25
C GLU A 81 34.29 -39.63 9.61
N PRO A 82 35.24 -39.47 8.64
CA PRO A 82 35.41 -38.49 7.54
C PRO A 82 35.78 -39.16 6.17
N ASN A 83 35.82 -38.35 5.08
CA ASN A 83 36.25 -38.73 3.71
C ASN A 83 37.75 -39.11 3.58
N PRO A 84 38.13 -39.82 2.50
CA PRO A 84 39.45 -39.67 1.88
C PRO A 84 39.41 -39.15 0.41
N PRO A 85 40.54 -38.61 -0.11
CA PRO A 85 40.61 -37.87 -1.38
C PRO A 85 41.25 -38.68 -2.53
N LEU A 86 41.03 -38.27 -3.79
CA LEU A 86 41.85 -38.67 -4.94
C LEU A 86 41.99 -37.52 -5.97
N HIS A 87 43.24 -37.18 -6.28
CA HIS A 87 43.78 -36.48 -7.46
C HIS A 87 44.77 -37.47 -8.13
N PRO A 88 45.44 -37.19 -9.26
CA PRO A 88 45.13 -36.40 -10.46
C PRO A 88 45.49 -37.18 -11.78
N SER A 89 45.27 -36.61 -12.97
CA SER A 89 46.20 -36.80 -14.10
C SER A 89 46.12 -35.66 -15.11
N ASP A 90 47.31 -35.38 -15.67
CA ASP A 90 47.78 -34.20 -16.39
C ASP A 90 47.45 -34.13 -17.89
N GLY A 91 47.70 -32.95 -18.47
CA GLY A 91 48.11 -32.76 -19.88
C GLY A 91 47.19 -31.84 -20.70
N VAL A 92 47.35 -30.51 -20.69
CA VAL A 92 48.16 -29.66 -21.62
C VAL A 92 47.90 -30.00 -23.11
N SER A 93 47.28 -29.15 -23.94
CA SER A 93 47.93 -28.02 -24.65
C SER A 93 46.95 -27.06 -25.34
N LEU A 94 47.37 -25.79 -25.42
CA LEU A 94 46.94 -24.65 -26.27
C LEU A 94 47.19 -24.98 -27.78
N ASP A 95 46.63 -24.39 -28.84
CA ASP A 95 46.18 -23.03 -29.16
C ASP A 95 45.42 -23.02 -30.56
N PRO A 96 44.96 -21.86 -31.11
CA PRO A 96 43.75 -21.71 -31.95
C PRO A 96 44.01 -21.59 -33.46
N HIS A 97 42.97 -21.67 -34.31
CA HIS A 97 42.86 -20.87 -35.54
C HIS A 97 41.43 -20.84 -36.13
N ASP A 98 40.92 -19.61 -36.16
CA ASP A 98 40.07 -18.92 -37.15
C ASP A 98 39.62 -19.68 -38.42
N SER A 99 38.32 -19.61 -38.73
CA SER A 99 37.84 -19.44 -40.11
C SER A 99 36.38 -18.99 -40.15
N THR A 100 36.21 -17.78 -40.67
CA THR A 100 34.97 -17.21 -41.18
C THR A 100 34.58 -17.91 -42.48
N SER A 101 33.32 -18.30 -42.63
CA SER A 101 32.68 -18.41 -43.95
C SER A 101 31.16 -18.19 -43.83
N SER A 102 30.67 -17.33 -44.72
CA SER A 102 29.32 -16.85 -44.93
C SER A 102 28.39 -17.92 -45.51
N GLY A 103 27.13 -17.93 -45.08
CA GLY A 103 26.02 -18.59 -45.77
C GLY A 103 24.70 -17.87 -45.47
N SER A 104 24.13 -17.27 -46.51
CA SER A 104 22.76 -16.73 -46.53
C SER A 104 21.75 -17.87 -46.63
N ASP A 105 20.60 -17.73 -45.96
CA ASP A 105 19.26 -17.79 -46.57
C ASP A 105 18.18 -18.04 -45.50
N GLY A 106 17.28 -17.07 -45.36
CA GLY A 106 15.84 -17.29 -45.52
C GLY A 106 15.02 -17.81 -44.34
N SER A 107 13.88 -17.14 -44.15
CA SER A 107 12.67 -17.47 -43.37
C SER A 107 12.74 -17.26 -41.86
N ASP A 108 11.79 -16.65 -41.16
CA ASP A 108 10.55 -15.93 -41.46
C ASP A 108 10.12 -15.34 -40.09
N ASP A 109 9.32 -14.28 -40.09
CA ASP A 109 8.63 -13.69 -38.93
C ASP A 109 9.47 -12.95 -37.88
N ASP A 110 10.16 -11.89 -38.30
CA ASP A 110 10.25 -10.71 -37.43
C ASP A 110 8.87 -10.05 -37.42
N ALA A 111 7.99 -10.55 -36.55
CA ALA A 111 6.81 -9.80 -36.13
C ALA A 111 7.31 -8.46 -35.59
N GLU A 112 7.13 -7.41 -36.40
CA GLU A 112 7.35 -6.02 -36.02
C GLU A 112 6.59 -5.78 -34.71
N MET A 113 7.27 -5.92 -33.57
CA MET A 113 6.74 -5.51 -32.29
C MET A 113 6.50 -4.02 -32.43
N THR A 114 5.26 -3.62 -32.68
CA THR A 114 4.86 -2.23 -32.72
C THR A 114 5.39 -1.57 -31.46
N ALA A 115 6.38 -0.68 -31.61
CA ALA A 115 6.98 0.04 -30.49
C ALA A 115 5.85 0.72 -29.71
N GLY A 116 5.65 0.31 -28.46
CA GLY A 116 4.52 0.78 -27.66
C GLY A 116 4.55 2.30 -27.51
N LYS A 117 3.39 2.95 -27.58
CA LYS A 117 3.26 4.40 -27.43
C LYS A 117 3.63 4.80 -26.00
N SER A 118 4.45 5.83 -25.86
CA SER A 118 4.93 6.28 -24.54
C SER A 118 4.05 7.40 -23.95
N ILE A 119 3.82 7.32 -22.64
CA ILE A 119 3.16 8.34 -21.82
C ILE A 119 4.15 8.78 -20.74
N TYR A 120 4.56 10.04 -20.80
CA TYR A 120 5.42 10.65 -19.80
C TYR A 120 4.57 11.34 -18.75
N MET A 121 4.79 11.00 -17.49
CA MET A 121 4.04 11.49 -16.35
C MET A 121 4.99 12.34 -15.49
N VAL A 122 4.72 13.64 -15.39
CA VAL A 122 5.61 14.60 -14.71
C VAL A 122 4.94 15.22 -13.49
N SER A 123 5.66 15.29 -12.37
CA SER A 123 5.15 15.90 -11.14
C SER A 123 6.25 16.64 -10.38
N ASP A 124 5.92 17.81 -9.87
CA ASP A 124 6.73 18.56 -8.89
C ASP A 124 6.66 17.96 -7.47
N GLY A 125 5.84 16.92 -7.30
CA GLY A 125 5.73 16.12 -6.09
C GLY A 125 6.13 14.66 -6.34
N THR A 126 5.31 13.73 -5.86
CA THR A 126 5.62 12.30 -5.92
C THR A 126 5.25 11.62 -7.23
N GLY A 127 4.33 12.19 -8.02
CA GLY A 127 3.84 11.55 -9.24
C GLY A 127 2.65 10.60 -9.07
N TRP A 128 2.34 10.15 -7.84
CA TRP A 128 1.28 9.15 -7.61
C TRP A 128 -0.10 9.59 -8.09
N THR A 129 -0.43 10.88 -8.06
CA THR A 129 -1.74 11.37 -8.52
C THR A 129 -1.89 11.26 -10.04
N VAL A 130 -0.86 11.65 -10.80
CA VAL A 130 -0.88 11.51 -12.27
C VAL A 130 -0.86 10.04 -12.67
N GLU A 131 -0.01 9.23 -12.04
CA GLU A 131 0.07 7.80 -12.31
C GLU A 131 -1.25 7.08 -12.05
N HIS A 132 -1.89 7.31 -10.89
CA HIS A 132 -3.15 6.66 -10.55
C HIS A 132 -4.24 6.97 -11.57
N SER A 133 -4.23 8.19 -12.10
CA SER A 133 -5.28 8.66 -12.99
C SER A 133 -5.04 8.28 -14.44
N VAL A 134 -3.78 8.24 -14.88
CA VAL A 134 -3.39 7.63 -16.15
C VAL A 134 -3.78 6.15 -16.15
N ASN A 135 -3.49 5.42 -15.07
CA ASN A 135 -3.92 4.01 -14.94
C ASN A 135 -5.46 3.87 -14.99
N ALA A 136 -6.20 4.76 -14.33
CA ALA A 136 -7.66 4.76 -14.42
C ALA A 136 -8.16 5.04 -15.86
N ALA A 137 -7.53 5.96 -16.58
CA ALA A 137 -7.86 6.27 -17.97
C ALA A 137 -7.51 5.12 -18.92
N LEU A 138 -6.38 4.44 -18.72
CA LEU A 138 -5.96 3.28 -19.50
C LEU A 138 -6.96 2.11 -19.38
N GLY A 139 -7.68 2.01 -18.27
CA GLY A 139 -8.77 1.04 -18.11
C GLY A 139 -9.89 1.17 -19.16
N GLN A 140 -10.03 2.32 -19.84
CA GLN A 140 -11.00 2.49 -20.94
C GLN A 140 -10.55 1.81 -22.25
N PHE A 141 -9.30 1.33 -22.32
CA PHE A 141 -8.69 0.73 -23.51
C PHE A 141 -8.32 -0.75 -23.30
N GLU A 142 -8.90 -1.41 -22.28
CA GLU A 142 -8.53 -2.78 -21.87
C GLU A 142 -8.54 -3.78 -23.04
N HIS A 143 -9.57 -3.75 -23.89
CA HIS A 143 -9.66 -4.63 -25.06
C HIS A 143 -8.46 -4.50 -26.01
N CYS A 144 -8.01 -3.26 -26.27
CA CYS A 144 -6.91 -2.99 -27.18
C CYS A 144 -5.53 -3.27 -26.55
N LEU A 145 -5.41 -3.13 -25.22
CA LEU A 145 -4.20 -3.44 -24.47
C LEU A 145 -3.97 -4.94 -24.33
N VAL A 146 -5.03 -5.73 -24.09
CA VAL A 146 -4.96 -7.20 -23.93
C VAL A 146 -4.52 -7.86 -25.23
N ASP A 147 -5.08 -7.43 -26.36
CA ASP A 147 -4.73 -7.96 -27.69
C ASP A 147 -3.39 -7.39 -28.22
N ARG A 148 -2.70 -6.56 -27.42
CA ARG A 148 -1.47 -5.83 -27.77
C ARG A 148 -1.58 -4.94 -29.01
N GLY A 149 -2.79 -4.64 -29.49
CA GLY A 149 -3.04 -3.77 -30.63
C GLY A 149 -2.67 -2.30 -30.39
N CYS A 150 -2.56 -1.89 -29.13
CA CYS A 150 -2.06 -0.57 -28.74
C CYS A 150 -1.21 -0.64 -27.47
N ALA A 151 -0.05 -1.28 -27.53
CA ALA A 151 0.89 -1.30 -26.41
C ALA A 151 1.23 0.12 -25.92
N VAL A 152 1.24 0.33 -24.60
CA VAL A 152 1.53 1.60 -23.95
C VAL A 152 2.66 1.42 -22.93
N ASN A 153 3.62 2.34 -22.92
CA ASN A 153 4.68 2.44 -21.93
C ASN A 153 4.48 3.71 -21.09
N THR A 154 4.53 3.61 -19.77
CA THR A 154 4.40 4.77 -18.87
C THR A 154 5.73 5.07 -18.19
N HIS A 155 6.14 6.33 -18.18
CA HIS A 155 7.39 6.80 -17.56
C HIS A 155 7.09 7.89 -16.53
N LEU A 156 7.43 7.67 -15.26
CA LEU A 156 7.18 8.62 -14.18
C LEU A 156 8.43 9.43 -13.84
N PHE A 157 8.29 10.76 -13.84
CA PHE A 157 9.28 11.73 -13.44
C PHE A 157 8.76 12.52 -12.23
N SER A 158 9.32 12.22 -11.06
CA SER A 158 8.92 12.83 -9.78
C SER A 158 9.94 13.88 -9.31
N GLY A 159 9.46 14.84 -8.52
CA GLY A 159 10.29 15.92 -7.97
C GLY A 159 10.88 16.82 -9.04
N ILE A 160 10.08 17.17 -10.05
CA ILE A 160 10.47 18.11 -11.10
C ILE A 160 10.03 19.52 -10.69
N ASP A 161 10.93 20.24 -10.03
CA ASP A 161 10.69 21.57 -9.49
C ASP A 161 11.51 22.69 -10.17
N ASP A 162 12.24 22.35 -11.24
CA ASP A 162 13.03 23.28 -12.02
C ASP A 162 12.73 23.21 -13.54
N VAL A 163 12.85 24.36 -14.21
CA VAL A 163 12.51 24.50 -15.63
C VAL A 163 13.51 23.75 -16.52
N GLU A 164 14.78 23.69 -16.16
CA GLU A 164 15.83 23.09 -16.99
C GLU A 164 15.56 21.59 -17.19
N ARG A 165 15.32 20.88 -16.08
CA ARG A 165 14.98 19.45 -16.08
C ARG A 165 13.65 19.18 -16.76
N LEU A 166 12.65 20.05 -16.56
CA LEU A 166 11.39 19.96 -17.29
C LEU A 166 11.63 20.04 -18.80
N MET A 167 12.47 20.96 -19.28
CA MET A 167 12.80 21.08 -20.70
C MET A 167 13.56 19.86 -21.23
N GLU A 168 14.45 19.26 -20.44
CA GLU A 168 15.12 18.00 -20.82
C GLU A 168 14.12 16.86 -21.02
N ILE A 169 13.16 16.72 -20.10
CA ILE A 169 12.11 15.70 -20.16
C ILE A 169 11.22 15.93 -21.40
N VAL A 170 10.81 17.18 -21.66
CA VAL A 170 9.99 17.50 -22.84
C VAL A 170 10.75 17.22 -24.14
N LYS A 171 12.04 17.57 -24.22
CA LYS A 171 12.88 17.25 -25.38
C LYS A 171 13.01 15.74 -25.59
N GLN A 172 13.13 14.96 -24.52
CA GLN A 172 13.18 13.51 -24.61
C GLN A 172 11.85 12.92 -25.07
N ALA A 173 10.73 13.40 -24.50
CA ALA A 173 9.39 13.03 -24.94
C ALA A 173 9.18 13.31 -26.44
N ALA A 174 9.71 14.43 -26.95
CA ALA A 174 9.66 14.75 -28.38
C ALA A 174 10.35 13.69 -29.24
N LYS A 175 11.56 13.28 -28.84
CA LYS A 175 12.36 12.28 -29.56
C LYS A 175 11.68 10.91 -29.59
N GLU A 176 10.97 10.56 -28.52
CA GLU A 176 10.28 9.28 -28.38
C GLU A 176 8.82 9.31 -28.89
N GLY A 177 8.32 10.47 -29.35
CA GLY A 177 6.92 10.62 -29.74
C GLY A 177 5.94 10.37 -28.57
N ALA A 178 6.38 10.61 -27.34
CA ALA A 178 5.60 10.38 -26.13
C ALA A 178 4.64 11.55 -25.85
N MET A 179 3.45 11.27 -25.32
CA MET A 179 2.59 12.33 -24.78
C MET A 179 3.03 12.72 -23.35
N LEU A 180 2.76 13.97 -22.94
CA LEU A 180 3.06 14.46 -21.61
C LEU A 180 1.78 14.66 -20.78
N VAL A 181 1.68 14.02 -19.62
CA VAL A 181 0.66 14.29 -18.61
C VAL A 181 1.35 14.80 -17.37
N TYR A 182 0.91 15.92 -16.79
CA TYR A 182 1.63 16.51 -15.67
C TYR A 182 0.73 17.05 -14.56
N THR A 183 1.34 17.19 -13.37
CA THR A 183 0.80 17.90 -12.21
C THR A 183 1.86 18.86 -11.70
N LEU A 184 1.75 20.13 -12.04
CA LEU A 184 2.67 21.18 -11.64
C LEU A 184 1.87 22.25 -10.90
N ALA A 185 2.19 22.49 -9.63
CA ALA A 185 1.50 23.44 -8.77
C ALA A 185 1.88 24.89 -9.08
N ASP A 186 3.13 25.12 -9.50
CA ASP A 186 3.60 26.43 -9.95
C ASP A 186 3.03 26.76 -11.33
N PRO A 187 2.23 27.83 -11.47
CA PRO A 187 1.67 28.25 -12.76
C PRO A 187 2.73 28.51 -13.83
N SER A 188 3.88 29.06 -13.45
CA SER A 188 4.96 29.37 -14.41
C SER A 188 5.60 28.10 -14.98
N MET A 189 5.73 27.06 -14.16
CA MET A 189 6.17 25.72 -14.58
C MET A 189 5.14 25.05 -15.49
N ALA A 190 3.85 25.13 -15.13
CA ALA A 190 2.76 24.58 -15.94
C ALA A 190 2.67 25.25 -17.33
N ASP A 191 2.83 26.57 -17.38
CA ASP A 191 2.87 27.34 -18.64
C ASP A 191 4.10 27.01 -19.46
N SER A 192 5.27 26.86 -18.82
CA SER A 192 6.51 26.44 -19.48
C SER A 192 6.36 25.05 -20.11
N ALA A 193 5.76 24.09 -19.40
CA ALA A 193 5.47 22.76 -19.94
C ALA A 193 4.55 22.85 -21.17
N ARG A 194 3.45 23.61 -21.08
CA ARG A 194 2.50 23.79 -22.17
C ARG A 194 3.14 24.40 -23.41
N GLN A 195 3.90 25.47 -23.24
CA GLN A 195 4.58 26.18 -24.33
C GLN A 195 5.64 25.29 -24.98
N ALA A 196 6.44 24.59 -24.18
CA ALA A 196 7.45 23.67 -24.69
C ALA A 196 6.83 22.51 -25.46
N CYS A 197 5.79 21.86 -24.94
CA CYS A 197 5.06 20.80 -25.65
C CYS A 197 4.46 21.31 -26.96
N THR A 198 3.89 22.52 -26.97
CA THR A 198 3.35 23.14 -28.20
C THR A 198 4.45 23.38 -29.23
N HIS A 199 5.62 23.87 -28.80
CA HIS A 199 6.77 24.11 -29.67
C HIS A 199 7.32 22.81 -30.29
N TRP A 200 7.38 21.73 -29.51
CA TRP A 200 7.88 20.42 -29.95
C TRP A 200 6.80 19.53 -30.59
N GLY A 201 5.55 19.99 -30.71
CA GLY A 201 4.45 19.24 -31.31
C GLY A 201 3.99 18.03 -30.50
N ILE A 202 4.18 18.05 -29.18
CA ILE A 202 3.86 16.93 -28.28
C ILE A 202 2.46 17.10 -27.68
N PRO A 203 1.59 16.07 -27.72
CA PRO A 203 0.32 16.08 -26.99
C PRO A 203 0.55 16.24 -25.48
N THR A 204 -0.16 17.17 -24.85
CA THR A 204 0.07 17.55 -23.46
C THR A 204 -1.24 17.70 -22.68
N THR A 205 -1.24 17.39 -21.38
CA THR A 205 -2.40 17.51 -20.50
C THR A 205 -1.99 17.90 -19.08
N ASP A 206 -2.44 19.08 -18.63
CA ASP A 206 -2.44 19.45 -17.21
C ASP A 206 -3.58 18.73 -16.51
N MET A 207 -3.23 17.80 -15.62
CA MET A 207 -4.22 16.97 -14.98
C MET A 207 -4.99 17.69 -13.86
N LEU A 208 -4.29 18.48 -13.02
CA LEU A 208 -4.88 19.06 -11.81
C LEU A 208 -5.21 20.53 -11.95
N GLY A 209 -4.70 21.23 -12.97
CA GLY A 209 -5.01 22.63 -13.23
C GLY A 209 -6.52 22.93 -13.23
N PRO A 210 -7.32 22.27 -14.08
CA PRO A 210 -8.77 22.51 -14.13
C PRO A 210 -9.51 22.22 -12.81
N ILE A 211 -9.09 21.18 -12.09
CA ILE A 211 -9.68 20.82 -10.78
C ILE A 211 -9.34 21.88 -9.73
N THR A 212 -8.09 22.34 -9.73
CA THR A 212 -7.58 23.34 -8.79
C THR A 212 -8.26 24.69 -9.00
N GLU A 213 -8.46 25.09 -10.27
CA GLU A 213 -9.20 26.30 -10.63
C GLU A 213 -10.69 26.22 -10.23
N GLY A 214 -11.33 25.06 -10.45
CA GLY A 214 -12.70 24.82 -10.01
C GLY A 214 -12.87 24.94 -8.49
N ILE A 215 -11.93 24.36 -7.72
CA ILE A 215 -11.91 24.48 -6.25
C ILE A 215 -11.64 25.92 -5.82
N ALA A 216 -10.68 26.62 -6.43
CA ALA A 216 -10.34 28.00 -6.13
C ALA A 216 -11.55 28.92 -6.31
N THR A 217 -12.27 28.75 -7.43
CA THR A 217 -13.50 29.48 -7.74
C THR A 217 -14.59 29.20 -6.71
N HIS A 218 -14.77 27.93 -6.34
CA HIS A 218 -15.78 27.53 -5.35
C HIS A 218 -15.49 28.06 -3.94
N LEU A 219 -14.21 28.09 -3.54
CA LEU A 219 -13.78 28.57 -2.22
C LEU A 219 -13.62 30.10 -2.16
N GLY A 220 -13.50 30.77 -3.31
CA GLY A 220 -13.18 32.20 -3.38
C GLY A 220 -11.76 32.53 -2.93
N VAL A 221 -10.82 31.58 -3.06
CA VAL A 221 -9.43 31.71 -2.61
C VAL A 221 -8.49 31.25 -3.71
N LEU A 222 -7.42 32.01 -3.95
CA LEU A 222 -6.40 31.66 -4.95
C LEU A 222 -5.55 30.45 -4.51
N PRO A 223 -5.16 29.56 -5.43
CA PRO A 223 -4.22 28.48 -5.13
C PRO A 223 -2.88 29.03 -4.64
N SER A 224 -2.19 28.27 -3.77
CA SER A 224 -0.88 28.69 -3.25
C SER A 224 0.20 28.79 -4.32
N GLY A 225 0.05 28.10 -5.45
CA GLY A 225 1.10 28.01 -6.49
C GLY A 225 2.35 27.23 -6.08
N LEU A 226 2.38 26.66 -4.87
CA LEU A 226 3.55 25.98 -4.32
C LEU A 226 3.39 24.46 -4.33
N PRO A 227 4.43 23.69 -4.71
CA PRO A 227 4.45 22.24 -4.54
C PRO A 227 4.39 21.84 -3.06
N ARG A 228 4.13 20.55 -2.80
CA ARG A 228 4.11 20.02 -1.42
C ARG A 228 5.48 20.07 -0.75
N GLY A 229 6.56 19.91 -1.51
CA GLY A 229 7.94 19.92 -1.00
C GLY A 229 8.62 21.28 -0.99
N ALA A 230 7.90 22.37 -1.30
CA ALA A 230 8.49 23.70 -1.42
C ALA A 230 9.22 24.14 -0.12
N PRO A 231 10.39 24.81 -0.23
CA PRO A 231 11.09 25.37 0.92
C PRO A 231 10.18 26.26 1.78
N GLY A 232 10.28 26.13 3.10
CA GLY A 232 9.44 26.89 4.05
C GLY A 232 8.04 26.31 4.28
N ARG A 233 7.66 25.24 3.58
CA ARG A 233 6.40 24.52 3.80
C ARG A 233 6.64 23.28 4.66
N SER A 234 6.43 23.39 5.97
CA SER A 234 6.26 22.22 6.83
C SER A 234 4.77 21.99 7.04
N PHE A 235 4.24 20.92 6.46
CA PHE A 235 2.94 20.44 6.88
C PHE A 235 3.14 19.62 8.15
N PRO A 236 2.63 20.06 9.32
CA PRO A 236 2.60 19.18 10.46
C PRO A 236 1.82 17.92 10.08
N LEU A 237 2.33 16.76 10.47
CA LEU A 237 1.60 15.51 10.30
C LEU A 237 0.24 15.66 10.99
N THR A 238 -0.84 15.43 10.25
CA THR A 238 -2.19 15.66 10.73
C THR A 238 -2.63 14.55 11.70
N ASP A 239 -3.64 14.83 12.53
CA ASP A 239 -4.28 13.78 13.35
C ASP A 239 -4.80 12.62 12.48
N GLU A 240 -5.21 12.91 11.25
CA GLU A 240 -5.60 11.89 10.28
C GLU A 240 -4.43 10.98 9.90
N TYR A 241 -3.23 11.54 9.71
CA TYR A 241 -2.04 10.74 9.45
C TYR A 241 -1.78 9.77 10.61
N PHE A 242 -1.78 10.27 11.86
CA PHE A 242 -1.56 9.42 13.04
C PHE A 242 -2.67 8.38 13.22
N ARG A 243 -3.93 8.74 12.94
CA ARG A 243 -5.06 7.79 12.93
C ARG A 243 -4.84 6.66 11.92
N ARG A 244 -4.30 6.96 10.73
CA ARG A 244 -3.98 5.91 9.73
C ARG A 244 -2.87 4.99 10.23
N ILE A 245 -1.82 5.52 10.86
CA ILE A 245 -0.76 4.69 11.45
C ILE A 245 -1.33 3.75 12.52
N GLU A 246 -2.16 4.29 13.44
CA GLU A 246 -2.79 3.48 14.48
C GLU A 246 -3.71 2.40 13.89
N ALA A 247 -4.48 2.74 12.84
CA ALA A 247 -5.35 1.80 12.14
C ALA A 247 -4.55 0.66 11.47
N ILE A 248 -3.42 0.98 10.83
CA ILE A 248 -2.53 0.00 10.20
C ILE A 248 -1.94 -0.93 11.27
N GLU A 249 -1.38 -0.37 12.34
CA GLU A 249 -0.83 -1.17 13.43
C GLU A 249 -1.86 -2.10 14.06
N PHE A 250 -3.06 -1.59 14.32
CA PHE A 250 -4.16 -2.39 14.84
C PHE A 250 -4.48 -3.55 13.89
N SER A 251 -4.64 -3.26 12.60
CA SER A 251 -5.10 -4.25 11.62
C SER A 251 -4.05 -5.33 11.35
N ILE A 252 -2.76 -4.98 11.35
CA ILE A 252 -1.67 -5.98 11.29
C ILE A 252 -1.71 -6.89 12.52
N LYS A 253 -1.91 -6.34 13.72
CA LYS A 253 -2.00 -7.12 14.97
C LYS A 253 -3.28 -7.96 15.06
N GLN A 254 -4.34 -7.58 14.35
CA GLN A 254 -5.65 -8.27 14.32
C GLN A 254 -5.87 -9.16 13.09
N ASP A 255 -4.89 -9.24 12.17
CA ASP A 255 -4.97 -10.19 11.08
C ASP A 255 -5.08 -11.61 11.64
N ASP A 256 -5.79 -12.49 10.92
CA ASP A 256 -5.98 -13.89 11.30
C ASP A 256 -6.75 -14.21 12.60
N GLY A 257 -7.45 -13.24 13.19
CA GLY A 257 -8.30 -13.44 14.38
C GLY A 257 -7.51 -13.70 15.66
N ALA A 258 -6.27 -13.19 15.71
CA ALA A 258 -5.30 -13.48 16.78
C ALA A 258 -5.78 -13.08 18.18
N LEU A 259 -6.64 -12.06 18.29
CA LEU A 259 -7.07 -11.48 19.56
C LEU A 259 -8.59 -11.20 19.56
N PRO A 260 -9.43 -12.21 19.84
CA PRO A 260 -10.90 -12.04 19.90
C PRO A 260 -11.36 -10.94 20.87
N GLN A 261 -10.55 -10.63 21.88
CA GLN A 261 -10.81 -9.55 22.84
C GLN A 261 -10.77 -8.17 22.18
N ASN A 262 -10.05 -7.98 21.08
CA ASN A 262 -9.92 -6.66 20.44
C ASN A 262 -10.99 -6.37 19.39
N LEU A 263 -11.94 -7.29 19.15
CA LEU A 263 -13.02 -7.07 18.18
C LEU A 263 -13.85 -5.82 18.52
N HIS A 264 -14.07 -5.50 19.80
CA HIS A 264 -14.82 -4.31 20.20
C HIS A 264 -14.13 -2.98 19.82
N LYS A 265 -12.80 -2.99 19.68
CA LYS A 265 -11.98 -1.83 19.29
C LYS A 265 -11.92 -1.62 17.77
N ALA A 266 -12.37 -2.60 16.99
CA ALA A 266 -12.38 -2.49 15.54
C ALA A 266 -13.49 -1.55 15.08
N ASP A 267 -13.18 -0.75 14.07
CA ASP A 267 -14.16 -0.01 13.29
C ASP A 267 -14.91 -0.96 12.36
N ILE A 268 -14.20 -1.91 11.74
CA ILE A 268 -14.72 -2.85 10.75
C ILE A 268 -14.25 -4.26 11.10
N VAL A 269 -15.15 -5.24 11.04
CA VAL A 269 -14.83 -6.66 11.24
C VAL A 269 -15.14 -7.42 9.95
N LEU A 270 -14.13 -8.08 9.38
CA LEU A 270 -14.28 -8.88 8.15
C LEU A 270 -14.39 -10.36 8.51
N ALA A 271 -15.53 -10.99 8.23
CA ALA A 271 -15.78 -12.41 8.48
C ALA A 271 -15.87 -13.19 7.16
N GLY A 272 -15.11 -14.27 6.98
CA GLY A 272 -15.21 -15.06 5.76
C GLY A 272 -14.21 -16.20 5.67
N VAL A 273 -14.40 -17.10 4.69
CA VAL A 273 -13.55 -18.29 4.51
C VAL A 273 -12.12 -17.94 4.10
N SER A 274 -11.16 -18.85 4.29
CA SER A 274 -9.78 -18.60 3.86
C SER A 274 -9.72 -18.28 2.36
N ARG A 275 -8.94 -17.27 1.97
CA ARG A 275 -8.77 -16.74 0.59
C ARG A 275 -9.87 -15.84 0.02
N THR A 276 -10.77 -15.31 0.84
CA THR A 276 -11.70 -14.23 0.42
C THR A 276 -11.06 -12.84 0.37
N GLY A 277 -9.73 -12.71 0.29
CA GLY A 277 -9.07 -11.39 0.26
C GLY A 277 -9.08 -10.57 1.56
N LYS A 278 -9.44 -11.16 2.72
CA LYS A 278 -9.49 -10.44 4.02
C LYS A 278 -8.24 -9.64 4.36
N THR A 279 -7.07 -10.27 4.37
CA THR A 279 -5.80 -9.61 4.75
C THR A 279 -5.48 -8.39 3.86
N PRO A 280 -5.43 -8.50 2.52
CA PRO A 280 -5.19 -7.32 1.68
C PRO A 280 -6.29 -6.26 1.83
N LEU A 281 -7.56 -6.67 1.94
CA LEU A 281 -8.68 -5.73 2.17
C LEU A 281 -8.56 -4.99 3.51
N SER A 282 -8.21 -5.68 4.59
CA SER A 282 -8.04 -5.06 5.91
C SER A 282 -6.91 -4.04 5.94
N ILE A 283 -5.79 -4.32 5.25
CA ILE A 283 -4.67 -3.39 5.17
C ILE A 283 -5.04 -2.18 4.32
N TYR A 284 -5.74 -2.38 3.19
CA TYR A 284 -6.22 -1.28 2.35
C TYR A 284 -7.18 -0.35 3.11
N LEU A 285 -8.16 -0.92 3.83
CA LEU A 285 -9.07 -0.15 4.69
C LEU A 285 -8.32 0.55 5.83
N ALA A 286 -7.29 -0.07 6.39
CA ALA A 286 -6.46 0.55 7.42
C ALA A 286 -5.66 1.75 6.90
N GLN A 287 -5.17 1.70 5.66
CA GLN A 287 -4.55 2.86 5.00
C GLN A 287 -5.52 4.05 4.83
N LYS A 288 -6.82 3.78 4.79
CA LYS A 288 -7.88 4.81 4.81
C LYS A 288 -8.24 5.28 6.23
N GLY A 289 -7.65 4.70 7.28
CA GLY A 289 -7.80 5.13 8.67
C GLY A 289 -8.80 4.32 9.52
N TYR A 290 -9.17 3.11 9.08
CA TYR A 290 -10.10 2.24 9.77
C TYR A 290 -9.39 1.09 10.50
N LYS A 291 -9.67 0.90 11.78
CA LYS A 291 -9.20 -0.26 12.54
C LYS A 291 -9.96 -1.51 12.09
N VAL A 292 -9.31 -2.41 11.36
CA VAL A 292 -9.96 -3.61 10.82
C VAL A 292 -9.53 -4.87 11.56
N ALA A 293 -10.48 -5.73 11.91
CA ALA A 293 -10.19 -7.05 12.47
C ALA A 293 -10.71 -8.17 11.56
N ASN A 294 -9.90 -9.19 11.34
CA ASN A 294 -10.25 -10.32 10.48
C ASN A 294 -10.69 -11.51 11.31
N VAL A 295 -11.87 -12.06 11.03
CA VAL A 295 -12.40 -13.27 11.68
C VAL A 295 -12.54 -14.39 10.64
N PRO A 296 -11.62 -15.38 10.64
CA PRO A 296 -11.68 -16.47 9.68
C PRO A 296 -12.83 -17.41 10.03
N ILE A 297 -13.69 -17.69 9.04
CA ILE A 297 -14.68 -18.77 9.14
C ILE A 297 -14.00 -20.05 8.64
N VAL A 298 -13.91 -21.06 9.51
CA VAL A 298 -13.27 -22.34 9.20
C VAL A 298 -14.21 -23.47 9.59
N PHE A 299 -14.40 -24.44 8.69
CA PHE A 299 -15.28 -25.58 8.93
C PHE A 299 -14.88 -26.34 10.21
N GLY A 300 -15.86 -26.62 11.08
CA GLY A 300 -15.65 -27.36 12.33
C GLY A 300 -14.96 -26.57 13.45
N VAL A 301 -14.72 -25.26 13.26
CA VAL A 301 -14.18 -24.37 14.28
C VAL A 301 -15.28 -23.38 14.70
N GLN A 302 -15.60 -23.35 16.00
CA GLN A 302 -16.55 -22.37 16.52
C GLN A 302 -15.96 -20.96 16.45
N LEU A 303 -16.80 -20.00 16.05
CA LEU A 303 -16.46 -18.59 16.05
C LEU A 303 -16.39 -18.06 17.48
N PRO A 304 -15.52 -17.05 17.74
CA PRO A 304 -15.41 -16.46 19.07
C PRO A 304 -16.74 -15.78 19.45
N LYS A 305 -17.19 -15.96 20.70
CA LYS A 305 -18.42 -15.32 21.22
C LYS A 305 -18.39 -13.80 21.06
N THR A 306 -17.21 -13.20 21.23
CA THR A 306 -17.00 -11.76 21.06
C THR A 306 -17.38 -11.23 19.68
N LEU A 307 -17.39 -12.07 18.62
CA LEU A 307 -17.88 -11.66 17.30
C LEU A 307 -19.39 -11.35 17.31
N PHE A 308 -20.16 -12.03 18.14
CA PHE A 308 -21.60 -11.85 18.25
C PHE A 308 -21.98 -10.82 19.31
N GLU A 309 -21.02 -10.40 20.14
CA GLU A 309 -21.20 -9.39 21.19
C GLU A 309 -20.82 -7.98 20.71
N VAL A 310 -20.06 -7.84 19.62
CA VAL A 310 -19.83 -6.54 18.99
C VAL A 310 -21.08 -6.04 18.29
N ASP A 311 -21.16 -4.73 18.10
CA ASP A 311 -22.19 -4.11 17.26
C ASP A 311 -22.22 -4.81 15.87
N PRO A 312 -23.35 -5.43 15.50
CA PRO A 312 -23.46 -6.18 14.27
C PRO A 312 -23.35 -5.29 13.02
N GLU A 313 -23.53 -3.97 13.14
CA GLU A 313 -23.42 -3.03 12.02
C GLU A 313 -22.00 -2.85 11.50
N LYS A 314 -20.99 -3.20 12.31
CA LYS A 314 -19.57 -3.17 11.91
C LYS A 314 -19.02 -4.50 11.41
N VAL A 315 -19.85 -5.55 11.35
CA VAL A 315 -19.45 -6.86 10.82
C VAL A 315 -19.87 -7.02 9.37
N PHE A 316 -18.92 -7.42 8.52
CA PHE A 316 -19.09 -7.64 7.08
C PHE A 316 -18.67 -9.07 6.72
N GLY A 317 -19.61 -9.83 6.17
CA GLY A 317 -19.37 -11.15 5.61
C GLY A 317 -18.73 -11.04 4.22
N LEU A 318 -17.72 -11.86 3.94
CA LEU A 318 -17.12 -12.01 2.62
C LEU A 318 -17.35 -13.43 2.11
N THR A 319 -17.90 -13.53 0.89
CA THR A 319 -18.08 -14.80 0.17
C THR A 319 -17.46 -14.72 -1.22
N ILE A 320 -17.20 -15.89 -1.79
CA ILE A 320 -16.48 -16.06 -3.05
C ILE A 320 -17.03 -17.27 -3.79
N ASN A 321 -16.97 -17.21 -5.12
CA ASN A 321 -17.33 -18.29 -6.01
C ASN A 321 -16.43 -19.50 -5.75
N PRO A 322 -17.00 -20.71 -5.65
CA PRO A 322 -16.24 -21.91 -5.29
C PRO A 322 -15.13 -22.27 -6.30
N LEU A 323 -15.35 -22.03 -7.60
CA LEU A 323 -14.35 -22.31 -8.65
C LEU A 323 -13.17 -21.36 -8.51
N VAL A 324 -13.43 -20.06 -8.36
CA VAL A 324 -12.36 -19.06 -8.18
C VAL A 324 -11.60 -19.30 -6.87
N LEU A 325 -12.32 -19.64 -5.80
CA LEU A 325 -11.71 -19.99 -4.51
C LEU A 325 -10.77 -21.19 -4.64
N GLN A 326 -11.19 -22.24 -5.34
CA GLN A 326 -10.31 -23.38 -5.63
C GLN A 326 -9.06 -22.93 -6.37
N THR A 327 -9.19 -22.17 -7.47
CA THR A 327 -8.06 -21.68 -8.26
C THR A 327 -7.05 -20.94 -7.39
N VAL A 328 -7.52 -20.00 -6.56
CA VAL A 328 -6.66 -19.22 -5.65
C VAL A 328 -5.98 -20.12 -4.61
N ARG A 329 -6.69 -21.13 -4.07
CA ARG A 329 -6.11 -22.08 -3.10
C ARG A 329 -5.08 -23.01 -3.74
N THR A 330 -5.33 -23.47 -4.96
CA THR A 330 -4.40 -24.30 -5.73
C THR A 330 -3.12 -23.52 -6.04
N ALA A 331 -3.24 -22.28 -6.53
CA ALA A 331 -2.09 -21.41 -6.77
C ALA A 331 -1.24 -21.21 -5.49
N ARG A 332 -1.89 -20.90 -4.36
CA ARG A 332 -1.24 -20.79 -3.05
C ARG A 332 -0.52 -22.09 -2.64
N ALA A 333 -1.18 -23.23 -2.80
CA ALA A 333 -0.61 -24.53 -2.43
C ALA A 333 0.65 -24.83 -3.25
N LYS A 334 0.63 -24.53 -4.55
CA LYS A 334 1.81 -24.63 -5.44
C LYS A 334 2.97 -23.76 -4.94
N THR A 335 2.72 -22.48 -4.63
CA THR A 335 3.74 -21.56 -4.08
C THR A 335 4.34 -22.04 -2.76
N LEU A 336 3.57 -22.78 -1.95
CA LEU A 336 4.02 -23.32 -0.67
C LEU A 336 4.75 -24.68 -0.79
N GLY A 337 5.02 -25.15 -2.01
CA GLY A 337 5.76 -26.39 -2.26
C GLY A 337 4.94 -27.66 -2.00
N PHE A 338 3.60 -27.57 -1.95
CA PHE A 338 2.77 -28.78 -1.98
C PHE A 338 2.78 -29.33 -3.41
N SER A 339 3.39 -30.49 -3.61
CA SER A 339 3.47 -31.19 -4.90
C SER A 339 2.08 -31.57 -5.42
N GLU A 340 1.90 -31.63 -6.74
CA GLU A 340 0.62 -31.93 -7.42
C GLU A 340 -0.02 -33.28 -7.06
N GLY A 341 0.66 -34.15 -6.30
CA GLY A 341 0.14 -35.42 -5.76
C GLY A 341 -0.29 -35.40 -4.28
N MET A 342 0.07 -34.37 -3.49
CA MET A 342 -0.36 -34.25 -2.10
C MET A 342 -1.75 -33.59 -2.09
N LYS A 343 -2.80 -34.40 -2.24
CA LYS A 343 -4.20 -33.96 -2.08
C LYS A 343 -4.38 -33.32 -0.70
N SER A 344 -4.23 -32.01 -0.65
CA SER A 344 -4.62 -31.23 0.51
C SER A 344 -6.11 -31.01 0.42
N ASN A 345 -6.87 -31.53 1.38
CA ASN A 345 -8.30 -31.24 1.57
C ASN A 345 -8.61 -29.72 1.47
N TYR A 346 -7.61 -28.85 1.60
CA TYR A 346 -7.72 -27.41 1.46
C TYR A 346 -8.23 -26.91 0.09
N SER A 347 -7.80 -27.51 -1.03
CA SER A 347 -8.14 -27.07 -2.40
C SER A 347 -9.09 -28.01 -3.15
N GLU A 348 -9.52 -29.10 -2.52
CA GLU A 348 -10.49 -30.01 -3.12
C GLU A 348 -11.89 -29.37 -3.17
N MET A 349 -12.57 -29.47 -4.32
CA MET A 349 -13.87 -28.82 -4.50
C MET A 349 -14.93 -29.24 -3.49
N VAL A 350 -14.91 -30.50 -3.06
CA VAL A 350 -15.87 -31.00 -2.05
C VAL A 350 -15.70 -30.24 -0.74
N HIS A 351 -14.47 -30.11 -0.27
CA HIS A 351 -14.15 -29.36 0.95
C HIS A 351 -14.40 -27.86 0.81
N VAL A 352 -14.07 -27.27 -0.34
CA VAL A 352 -14.35 -25.85 -0.63
C VAL A 352 -15.86 -25.56 -0.54
N ARG A 353 -16.70 -26.42 -1.14
CA ARG A 353 -18.16 -26.28 -1.07
C ARG A 353 -18.68 -26.42 0.36
N GLN A 354 -18.22 -27.43 1.10
CA GLN A 354 -18.62 -27.63 2.50
C GLN A 354 -18.26 -26.44 3.40
N GLU A 355 -17.07 -25.85 3.20
CA GLU A 355 -16.64 -24.67 3.96
C GLU A 355 -17.48 -23.43 3.60
N LEU A 356 -17.77 -23.22 2.32
CA LEU A 356 -18.65 -22.13 1.86
C LEU A 356 -20.09 -22.30 2.35
N GLU A 357 -20.65 -23.50 2.33
CA GLU A 357 -21.98 -23.79 2.87
C GLU A 357 -22.05 -23.55 4.38
N PHE A 358 -21.01 -23.93 5.12
CA PHE A 358 -20.90 -23.63 6.54
C PHE A 358 -20.83 -22.12 6.79
N ALA A 359 -20.02 -21.38 6.03
CA ALA A 359 -19.97 -19.94 6.12
C ALA A 359 -21.31 -19.28 5.77
N ARG A 360 -21.98 -19.73 4.70
CA ARG A 360 -23.30 -19.24 4.31
C ARG A 360 -24.33 -19.44 5.41
N ARG A 361 -24.31 -20.57 6.12
CA ARG A 361 -25.20 -20.80 7.28
C ARG A 361 -24.95 -19.83 8.42
N ILE A 362 -23.69 -19.58 8.78
CA ILE A 362 -23.33 -18.59 9.80
C ILE A 362 -23.81 -17.20 9.39
N LEU A 363 -23.55 -16.79 8.15
CA LEU A 363 -23.94 -15.48 7.65
C LEU A 363 -25.47 -15.33 7.59
N ALA A 364 -26.19 -16.38 7.18
CA ALA A 364 -27.66 -16.39 7.18
C ALA A 364 -28.28 -16.28 8.57
N GLN A 365 -27.61 -16.78 9.62
CA GLN A 365 -28.03 -16.62 11.01
C GLN A 365 -27.83 -15.19 11.53
N ASN A 366 -27.09 -14.34 10.79
CA ASN A 366 -26.75 -12.97 11.19
C ASN A 366 -27.17 -11.98 10.07
N PRO A 367 -28.48 -11.74 9.86
CA PRO A 367 -28.99 -10.98 8.72
C PRO A 367 -28.57 -9.51 8.68
N VAL A 368 -28.10 -8.95 9.80
CA VAL A 368 -27.58 -7.58 9.86
C VAL A 368 -26.22 -7.45 9.17
N TRP A 369 -25.47 -8.54 9.05
CA TRP A 369 -24.13 -8.53 8.44
C TRP A 369 -24.27 -8.48 6.91
N PRO A 370 -23.78 -7.43 6.23
CA PRO A 370 -23.75 -7.42 4.78
C PRO A 370 -22.85 -8.54 4.29
N VAL A 371 -23.32 -9.29 3.29
CA VAL A 371 -22.53 -10.34 2.65
C VAL A 371 -22.06 -9.85 1.29
N ILE A 372 -20.76 -9.65 1.16
CA ILE A 372 -20.12 -9.09 -0.03
C ILE A 372 -19.46 -10.23 -0.79
N GLU A 373 -19.92 -10.43 -2.02
CA GLU A 373 -19.29 -11.35 -2.97
C GLU A 373 -18.04 -10.68 -3.58
N VAL A 374 -16.87 -11.29 -3.40
CA VAL A 374 -15.55 -10.72 -3.79
C VAL A 374 -14.99 -11.31 -5.10
N THR A 375 -15.74 -12.20 -5.75
CA THR A 375 -15.29 -12.88 -6.98
C THR A 375 -14.99 -11.89 -8.09
N GLY A 376 -13.76 -11.93 -8.60
CA GLY A 376 -13.32 -11.10 -9.72
C GLY A 376 -13.22 -9.60 -9.41
N LYS A 377 -13.40 -9.19 -8.15
CA LYS A 377 -13.35 -7.78 -7.73
C LYS A 377 -11.97 -7.39 -7.26
N ALA A 378 -11.58 -6.16 -7.58
CA ALA A 378 -10.40 -5.55 -6.99
C ALA A 378 -10.60 -5.28 -5.50
N ILE A 379 -9.49 -5.10 -4.77
CA ILE A 379 -9.52 -4.81 -3.33
C ILE A 379 -10.16 -3.43 -3.09
N GLU A 380 -9.85 -2.47 -3.95
CA GLU A 380 -10.36 -1.11 -3.97
C GLU A 380 -11.89 -1.08 -4.12
N GLU A 381 -12.44 -1.88 -5.03
CA GLU A 381 -13.88 -1.98 -5.26
C GLU A 381 -14.60 -2.57 -4.05
N THR A 382 -14.04 -3.65 -3.49
CA THR A 382 -14.60 -4.30 -2.30
C THR A 382 -14.54 -3.35 -1.09
N ALA A 383 -13.45 -2.60 -0.94
CA ALA A 383 -13.30 -1.59 0.09
C ALA A 383 -14.32 -0.46 -0.06
N ALA A 384 -14.57 0.01 -1.29
CA ALA A 384 -15.58 1.03 -1.56
C ALA A 384 -16.99 0.57 -1.12
N VAL A 385 -17.35 -0.69 -1.40
CA VAL A 385 -18.62 -1.27 -0.94
C VAL A 385 -18.71 -1.32 0.59
N VAL A 386 -17.67 -1.81 1.26
CA VAL A 386 -17.60 -1.86 2.73
C VAL A 386 -17.75 -0.46 3.33
N LEU A 387 -16.98 0.51 2.84
CA LEU A 387 -16.98 1.87 3.36
C LEU A 387 -18.31 2.58 3.13
N ARG A 388 -18.94 2.41 1.96
CA ARG A 388 -20.28 2.95 1.70
C ARG A 388 -21.28 2.44 2.74
N LEU A 389 -21.38 1.12 2.89
CA LEU A 389 -22.29 0.51 3.86
C LEU A 389 -21.98 0.93 5.31
N TYR A 390 -20.71 1.07 5.66
CA TYR A 390 -20.27 1.54 6.97
C TYR A 390 -20.71 3.00 7.25
N HIS A 391 -20.52 3.90 6.28
CA HIS A 391 -20.89 5.31 6.43
C HIS A 391 -22.40 5.54 6.38
N ASP A 392 -23.12 4.82 5.52
CA ASP A 392 -24.58 4.92 5.41
C ASP A 392 -25.28 4.54 6.72
N ARG A 393 -24.72 3.57 7.46
CA ARG A 393 -25.19 3.17 8.79
C ARG A 393 -24.91 4.22 9.85
N LYS A 394 -23.69 4.78 9.86
CA LYS A 394 -23.27 5.82 10.81
C LYS A 394 -24.00 7.15 10.61
N HIS A 395 -24.30 7.49 9.36
CA HIS A 395 -24.91 8.75 8.98
C HIS A 395 -26.16 8.45 8.17
N LYS A 396 -27.32 8.36 8.84
CA LYS A 396 -28.64 8.25 8.21
C LYS A 396 -28.94 9.51 7.41
N CYS A 397 -28.37 9.60 6.21
CA CYS A 397 -28.57 10.69 5.26
C CYS A 397 -29.58 10.27 4.19
N SER A 398 -30.31 11.25 3.65
CA SER A 398 -31.24 11.02 2.53
C SER A 398 -30.54 10.50 1.27
N MET A 399 -29.25 10.85 1.10
CA MET A 399 -28.39 10.31 0.06
C MET A 399 -27.17 9.62 0.68
N PRO A 400 -26.93 8.33 0.38
CA PRO A 400 -25.77 7.59 0.88
C PRO A 400 -24.48 8.16 0.29
N ARG A 401 -23.50 8.46 1.16
CA ARG A 401 -22.23 9.09 0.75
C ARG A 401 -21.12 8.89 1.79
N ILE A 402 -19.88 8.83 1.30
CA ILE A 402 -18.68 8.90 2.14
C ILE A 402 -18.30 10.37 2.28
N SER A 403 -18.36 10.91 3.51
CA SER A 403 -18.08 12.33 3.78
C SER A 403 -16.80 12.50 4.58
N LYS A 404 -16.05 13.56 4.29
CA LYS A 404 -14.85 13.95 5.04
C LYS A 404 -14.80 15.47 5.18
N ARG A 405 -14.43 15.94 6.38
CA ARG A 405 -14.15 17.35 6.66
C ARG A 405 -12.64 17.59 6.51
N TYR A 406 -12.28 18.69 5.85
CA TYR A 406 -10.91 19.17 5.70
C TYR A 406 -10.65 20.34 6.63
#